data_AF-A0A7L3US93-F1
#
_entry.id   AF-A0A7L3US93-F1
#
_cell.length_a   1.000
_cell.length_b   1.000
_cell.length_c   1.000
_cell.angle_alpha   90.00
_cell.angle_beta   90.00
_cell.angle_gamma   90.00
#
_symmetry.space_group_name_H-M   'P 1'
#
loop_
_entity.id
_entity.type
_entity.pdbx_description
1 polymer ?
#
loop_
_entity_poly.entity_id
_entity_poly.type
_entity_poly.pdbx_seq_one_letter_code
_entity_poly.pdbx_strand_id
1 'polypeptide(L)'
;FIYTTAKKDYAKKLLEVLDPKKKLIRLCLSQQDCVCSQGCYWKDLTQLGRDLARTVALDHTMQGFPAQAANWIQVPPWSGDPEDEELLRLIPVLEEL
;
A
#
# COMPACT_ATOMS: atom_id res chain seq x y z
N PHE A 1 -4.32 0.80 6.08
CA PHE A 1 -4.62 -0.44 5.34
C PHE A 1 -3.30 -0.99 4.82
N ILE A 2 -3.15 -2.30 4.64
CA ILE A 2 -2.12 -2.85 3.74
C ILE A 2 -2.83 -3.40 2.52
N TYR A 3 -2.29 -3.11 1.33
CA TYR A 3 -2.72 -3.72 0.08
C TYR A 3 -1.50 -4.16 -0.72
N THR A 4 -1.28 -5.47 -0.81
CA THR A 4 -0.08 -6.07 -1.40
C THR A 4 -0.42 -7.07 -2.50
N THR A 5 0.46 -7.19 -3.49
CA THR A 5 0.40 -8.26 -4.51
C THR A 5 1.01 -9.57 -4.01
N ALA A 6 1.50 -9.62 -2.77
CA ALA A 6 1.99 -10.84 -2.15
C ALA A 6 0.85 -11.75 -1.65
N LYS A 7 1.14 -13.05 -1.55
CA LYS A 7 0.18 -14.04 -1.03
C LYS A 7 -0.20 -13.73 0.42
N LYS A 8 -1.44 -14.06 0.78
CA LYS A 8 -2.05 -13.78 2.09
C LYS A 8 -1.21 -14.27 3.28
N ASP A 9 -0.63 -15.47 3.19
CA ASP A 9 0.13 -16.04 4.30
C ASP A 9 1.43 -15.27 4.58
N TYR A 10 2.07 -14.75 3.53
CA TYR A 10 3.23 -13.88 3.66
C TYR A 10 2.84 -12.53 4.27
N ALA A 11 1.77 -11.91 3.75
CA ALA A 11 1.27 -10.63 4.25
C ALA A 11 0.88 -10.70 5.74
N LYS A 12 0.23 -11.79 6.16
CA LYS A 12 -0.13 -12.02 7.57
C LYS A 12 1.09 -12.09 8.49
N LYS A 13 2.13 -12.83 8.10
CA LYS A 13 3.38 -12.90 8.88
C LYS A 13 4.05 -11.54 9.02
N LEU A 14 4.05 -10.73 7.96
CA LEU A 14 4.56 -9.36 8.03
C LEU A 14 3.78 -8.50 9.01
N LEU A 15 2.45 -8.60 9.05
CA LEU A 15 1.63 -7.84 10.00
C LEU A 15 1.92 -8.21 11.46
N GLU A 16 2.23 -9.48 11.73
CA GLU A 16 2.63 -9.91 13.08
C GLU A 16 3.93 -9.24 13.54
N VAL A 17 4.82 -8.89 12.61
CA VAL A 17 6.07 -8.17 12.90
C VAL A 17 5.83 -6.65 12.95
N LEU A 18 5.08 -6.09 12.01
CA LEU A 18 4.89 -4.65 11.85
C LEU A 18 3.88 -4.05 12.84
N ASP A 19 2.81 -4.77 13.16
CA ASP A 19 1.75 -4.34 14.08
C ASP A 19 1.31 -5.51 14.99
N PRO A 20 2.22 -6.00 15.88
CA PRO A 20 1.95 -7.17 16.72
C PRO A 20 0.74 -6.98 17.65
N LYS A 21 0.44 -5.72 18.02
CA LYS A 21 -0.69 -5.37 18.88
C LYS A 21 -1.99 -5.13 18.10
N LYS A 22 -1.95 -5.14 16.76
CA LYS A 22 -3.09 -4.92 15.85
C LYS A 22 -3.82 -3.60 16.13
N LYS A 23 -3.07 -2.53 16.37
CA LYS A 23 -3.62 -1.20 16.71
C LYS A 23 -3.54 -0.19 15.56
N LEU A 24 -2.66 -0.42 14.60
CA LEU A 24 -2.34 0.53 13.52
C LEU A 24 -3.03 0.14 12.22
N ILE A 25 -2.99 -1.15 11.85
CA ILE A 25 -3.43 -1.63 10.55
C ILE A 25 -4.82 -2.28 10.67
N ARG A 26 -5.84 -1.59 10.16
CA ARG A 26 -7.25 -2.04 10.24
C ARG A 26 -7.59 -3.23 9.35
N LEU A 27 -7.00 -3.31 8.16
CA LEU A 27 -7.32 -4.31 7.16
C LEU A 27 -6.09 -4.61 6.29
N CYS A 28 -6.00 -5.86 5.87
CA CYS A 28 -4.99 -6.36 4.94
C CYS A 28 -5.67 -6.99 3.72
N LEU A 29 -5.37 -6.42 2.56
CA LEU A 29 -5.68 -6.94 1.24
C LEU A 29 -4.39 -7.52 0.64
N SER A 30 -4.50 -8.67 0.01
CA SER A 30 -3.39 -9.47 -0.52
C SER A 30 -3.61 -9.77 -1.99
N GLN A 31 -2.76 -10.61 -2.59
CA GLN A 31 -2.82 -10.97 -4.01
C GLN A 31 -4.22 -11.42 -4.47
N GLN A 32 -4.93 -12.19 -3.63
CA GLN A 32 -6.27 -12.69 -3.93
C GLN A 32 -7.31 -11.56 -4.08
N ASP A 33 -7.03 -10.38 -3.52
CA ASP A 33 -7.88 -9.20 -3.53
C ASP A 33 -7.44 -8.22 -4.64
N CYS A 34 -6.35 -8.51 -5.36
CA CYS A 34 -5.92 -7.74 -6.53
C CYS A 34 -6.74 -8.13 -7.75
N VAL A 35 -6.91 -7.18 -8.68
CA VAL A 35 -7.40 -7.49 -10.02
C VAL A 35 -6.28 -8.18 -10.77
N CYS A 36 -6.58 -9.29 -11.45
CA CYS A 36 -5.62 -10.05 -12.23
C CYS A 36 -6.11 -10.19 -13.67
N SER A 37 -5.26 -9.82 -14.63
CA SER A 37 -5.47 -10.12 -16.05
C SER A 37 -4.16 -10.50 -16.68
N GLN A 38 -4.16 -11.60 -17.45
CA GLN A 38 -2.99 -12.11 -18.16
C GLN A 38 -1.75 -12.31 -17.26
N GLY A 39 -1.97 -12.64 -15.98
CA GLY A 39 -0.89 -12.84 -15.00
C GLY A 39 -0.32 -11.55 -14.39
N CYS A 40 -0.81 -10.38 -14.79
CA CYS A 40 -0.49 -9.10 -14.18
C CYS A 40 -1.48 -8.78 -13.07
N TYR A 41 -0.96 -8.37 -11.90
CA TYR A 41 -1.76 -7.96 -10.75
C TYR A 41 -1.69 -6.46 -10.55
N TRP A 42 -2.84 -5.84 -10.33
CA TRP A 42 -2.93 -4.46 -9.89
C TRP A 42 -3.98 -4.29 -8.80
N LYS A 43 -3.87 -3.19 -8.09
CA LYS A 43 -4.64 -2.85 -6.91
C LYS A 43 -5.70 -1.85 -7.33
N ASP A 44 -6.96 -2.22 -7.17
CA ASP A 44 -8.08 -1.33 -7.46
C ASP A 44 -8.57 -0.72 -6.15
N LEU A 45 -8.34 0.58 -5.97
CA LEU A 45 -8.71 1.29 -4.75
C LEU A 45 -10.23 1.34 -4.51
N THR A 46 -11.05 1.16 -5.54
CA THR A 46 -12.52 1.12 -5.39
C THR A 46 -12.98 -0.04 -4.51
N GLN A 47 -12.20 -1.14 -4.47
CA GLN A 47 -12.48 -2.31 -3.63
C GLN A 47 -12.37 -2.00 -2.12
N LEU A 48 -11.75 -0.87 -1.74
CA LEU A 48 -11.70 -0.44 -0.34
C LEU A 48 -13.07 0.00 0.18
N GLY A 49 -14.02 0.32 -0.70
CA GLY A 49 -15.31 0.90 -0.32
C GLY A 49 -15.12 2.21 0.45
N ARG A 50 -14.18 3.05 -0.02
CA ARG A 50 -13.86 4.36 0.53
C ARG A 50 -13.98 5.40 -0.56
N ASP A 51 -14.23 6.65 -0.15
CA ASP A 51 -14.21 7.78 -1.06
C ASP A 51 -12.80 7.97 -1.62
N LEU A 52 -12.65 7.88 -2.94
CA LEU A 52 -11.37 8.06 -3.62
C LEU A 52 -10.85 9.48 -3.45
N ALA A 53 -11.70 10.49 -3.25
CA ALA A 53 -11.25 11.85 -2.96
C ALA A 53 -10.51 11.98 -1.61
N ARG A 54 -10.63 10.97 -0.73
CA ARG A 54 -10.00 10.90 0.60
C ARG A 54 -9.11 9.67 0.76
N THR A 55 -8.67 9.08 -0.35
CA THR A 55 -7.86 7.87 -0.35
C THR A 55 -6.57 8.14 -1.11
N VAL A 56 -5.44 7.81 -0.49
CA VAL A 56 -4.12 7.83 -1.14
C VAL A 56 -3.45 6.48 -1.00
N ALA A 57 -2.63 6.14 -2.00
CA ALA A 57 -1.86 4.92 -2.05
C ALA A 57 -0.37 5.24 -2.11
N LEU A 58 0.40 4.67 -1.17
CA LEU A 58 1.85 4.76 -1.14
C LEU A 58 2.44 3.49 -1.75
N ASP A 59 3.21 3.62 -2.82
CA ASP A 59 3.87 2.48 -3.47
C ASP A 59 5.08 2.94 -4.31
N HIS A 60 5.98 2.02 -4.59
CA HIS A 60 7.17 2.25 -5.42
C HIS A 60 6.90 2.14 -6.92
N THR A 61 5.74 1.62 -7.33
CA THR A 61 5.39 1.43 -8.75
C THR A 61 4.01 1.99 -9.07
N MET A 62 3.95 2.88 -10.05
CA MET A 62 2.69 3.41 -10.58
C MET A 62 1.82 2.29 -11.19
N GLN A 63 2.46 1.26 -11.79
CA GLN A 63 1.74 0.15 -12.43
C GLN A 63 0.83 -0.61 -11.46
N GLY A 64 1.01 -0.44 -10.15
CA GLY A 64 0.10 -0.98 -9.14
C GLY A 64 -1.30 -0.37 -9.18
N PHE A 65 -1.50 0.85 -9.72
CA PHE A 65 -2.76 1.60 -9.63
C PHE A 65 -3.18 2.26 -10.97
N PRO A 66 -3.31 1.49 -12.07
CA PRO A 66 -3.50 2.07 -13.40
C PRO A 66 -4.77 2.92 -13.53
N ALA A 67 -5.85 2.56 -12.84
CA ALA A 67 -7.12 3.28 -12.87
C ALA A 67 -7.20 4.44 -11.85
N GLN A 68 -6.27 4.51 -10.89
CA GLN A 68 -6.26 5.51 -9.81
C GLN A 68 -4.88 6.15 -9.63
N ALA A 69 -4.19 6.44 -10.75
CA ALA A 69 -2.85 7.04 -10.72
C ALA A 69 -2.81 8.39 -9.99
N ALA A 70 -3.90 9.16 -10.01
CA ALA A 70 -4.01 10.42 -9.27
C ALA A 70 -4.03 10.25 -7.73
N ASN A 71 -4.35 9.05 -7.24
CA ASN A 71 -4.32 8.72 -5.81
C ASN A 71 -2.97 8.16 -5.36
N TRP A 72 -2.03 7.94 -6.29
CA TRP A 72 -0.76 7.32 -5.99
C TRP A 72 0.29 8.38 -5.68
N ILE A 73 0.98 8.19 -4.56
CA ILE A 73 2.17 8.94 -4.17
C ILE A 73 3.34 7.96 -4.22
N GLN A 74 4.36 8.32 -4.98
CA GLN A 74 5.55 7.51 -5.13
C GLN A 74 6.37 7.47 -3.84
N VAL A 75 6.76 6.26 -3.43
CA VAL A 75 7.76 6.05 -2.37
C VAL A 75 8.92 5.27 -2.97
N PRO A 76 10.17 5.74 -2.88
CA PRO A 76 11.32 4.99 -3.38
C PRO A 76 11.42 3.58 -2.76
N PRO A 77 11.91 2.58 -3.51
CA PRO A 77 12.14 1.25 -2.94
C PRO A 77 13.26 1.31 -1.89
N TRP A 78 13.01 0.73 -0.72
CA TRP A 78 14.00 0.63 0.35
C TRP A 78 15.01 -0.49 0.06
N SER A 79 16.30 -0.17 0.11
CA SER A 79 17.40 -1.10 -0.16
C SER A 79 18.15 -1.57 1.09
N GLY A 80 17.62 -1.30 2.29
CA GLY A 80 18.26 -1.70 3.55
C GLY A 80 19.07 -0.61 4.25
N ASP A 81 19.07 0.63 3.73
CA ASP A 81 19.76 1.76 4.36
C ASP A 81 19.08 2.12 5.69
N PRO A 82 19.78 2.04 6.84
CA PRO A 82 19.22 2.43 8.14
C PRO A 82 19.02 3.94 8.29
N GLU A 83 19.68 4.76 7.47
CA GLU A 83 19.54 6.22 7.47
C GLU A 83 18.47 6.72 6.48
N ASP A 84 17.69 5.79 5.88
CA ASP A 84 16.57 6.15 5.00
C ASP A 84 15.46 6.87 5.79
N GLU A 85 15.08 8.05 5.31
CA GLU A 85 14.04 8.89 5.92
C GLU A 85 12.85 9.14 4.96
N GLU A 86 12.73 8.39 3.86
CA GLU A 86 11.76 8.69 2.81
C GLU A 86 10.32 8.66 3.34
N LEU A 87 9.99 7.71 4.20
CA LEU A 87 8.68 7.65 4.85
C LEU A 87 8.43 8.81 5.84
N LEU A 88 9.48 9.28 6.53
CA LEU A 88 9.35 10.40 7.47
C LEU A 88 9.07 11.71 6.73
N ARG A 89 9.69 11.90 5.56
CA ARG A 89 9.49 13.07 4.70
C ARG A 89 8.05 13.19 4.17
N LEU A 90 7.32 12.07 4.10
CA LEU A 90 5.92 12.06 3.66
C LEU A 90 4.93 12.50 4.74
N ILE A 91 5.30 12.46 6.03
CA ILE A 91 4.41 12.83 7.13
C ILE A 91 3.77 14.21 6.94
N PRO A 92 4.52 15.32 6.74
CA PRO A 92 3.92 16.64 6.59
C PRO A 92 3.02 16.74 5.36
N VAL A 93 3.38 16.08 4.25
CA VAL A 93 2.55 16.06 3.03
C VAL A 93 1.20 15.38 3.30
N LEU A 94 1.21 14.27 4.04
CA LEU A 94 0.00 13.53 4.39
C LEU A 94 -0.88 14.26 5.41
N GLU A 95 -0.31 15.13 6.24
CA GLU A 95 -1.06 15.96 7.19
C GLU A 95 -1.79 17.14 6.52
N GLU A 96 -1.32 17.58 5.34
CA GLU A 96 -1.92 18.67 4.56
C GLU A 96 -3.06 18.23 3.61
N LEU A 97 -3.19 16.93 3.34
CA LEU A 97 -4.20 16.34 2.45
C LEU A 97 -5.58 16.17 3.11
#